data_AF-A0A258LBT1-F1
#
_entry.id   AF-A0A258LBT1-F1
#
_cell.length_a   1.000
_cell.length_b   1.000
_cell.length_c   1.000
_cell.angle_alpha   90.00
_cell.angle_beta   90.00
_cell.angle_gamma   90.00
#
_symmetry.space_group_name_H-M   'P 1'
#
loop_
_entity.id
_entity.type
_entity.pdbx_description
1 polymer ?
#
loop_
_entity_poly.entity_id
_entity_poly.type
_entity_poly.pdbx_seq_one_letter_code
_entity_poly.pdbx_strand_id
1 'polypeptide(L)'
;MFKSASVERNPFSSLILLLLLIFAGAVVFTGIAFAIGISVYGAETMFQLSAGNMSNLDLIKLVQIISSIGMFVIPALIYAKLQNKDWLGYLKIIPVPAYLALLTVVIMFSASPALEYTMQLNKGMKLPFFLKEVEAWMLQQELKMELMTKRLIMMNSIPALLVNLIMLAIIPAFGEELIFRGGFQQIFARWFGNYHVAIWLTAIIFSS
;
A
#
# COMPACT_ATOMS: atom_id res chain seq x y z
N MET A 1 17.85 17.71 -26.30
CA MET A 1 18.62 16.70 -25.53
C MET A 1 18.59 17.12 -24.07
N PHE A 2 17.51 16.82 -23.34
CA PHE A 2 17.32 17.28 -21.97
C PHE A 2 17.71 16.16 -21.00
N LYS A 3 18.89 16.31 -20.38
CA LYS A 3 19.39 15.45 -19.32
C LYS A 3 18.36 15.45 -18.18
N SER A 4 17.73 14.31 -17.96
CA SER A 4 16.93 14.04 -16.78
C SER A 4 17.85 14.09 -15.54
N ALA A 5 17.48 14.84 -14.50
CA ALA A 5 18.19 14.86 -13.21
C ALA A 5 18.25 13.46 -12.54
N SER A 6 17.50 12.48 -13.06
CA SER A 6 17.61 11.07 -12.70
C SER A 6 18.94 10.40 -13.09
N VAL A 7 19.70 10.98 -14.02
CA VAL A 7 21.00 10.42 -14.44
C VAL A 7 22.13 10.77 -13.47
N GLU A 8 21.98 11.80 -12.63
CA GLU A 8 23.10 12.29 -11.81
C GLU A 8 23.05 11.89 -10.32
N ARG A 9 21.93 11.37 -9.82
CA ARG A 9 21.82 10.88 -8.43
C ARG A 9 22.06 9.38 -8.34
N ASN A 10 22.99 8.97 -7.48
CA ASN A 10 23.24 7.57 -7.17
C ASN A 10 21.93 6.85 -6.78
N PRO A 11 21.65 5.64 -7.32
CA PRO A 11 20.42 4.90 -7.04
C PRO A 11 20.16 4.69 -5.54
N PHE A 12 21.22 4.52 -4.76
CA PHE A 12 21.16 4.38 -3.31
C PHE A 12 20.62 5.63 -2.60
N SER A 13 21.06 6.84 -2.99
CA SER A 13 20.55 8.10 -2.42
C SER A 13 19.08 8.32 -2.76
N SER A 14 18.66 7.91 -3.96
CA SER A 14 17.26 7.96 -4.39
C SER A 14 16.37 7.03 -3.56
N LEU A 15 16.86 5.83 -3.23
CA LEU A 15 16.16 4.87 -2.37
C LEU A 15 16.02 5.39 -0.94
N ILE A 16 17.10 5.90 -0.34
CA ILE A 16 17.06 6.47 1.00
C ILE A 16 16.09 7.64 1.07
N LEU A 17 16.11 8.52 0.07
CA LEU A 17 15.22 9.68 0.02
C LEU A 17 13.76 9.24 -0.09
N LEU A 18 13.45 8.24 -0.93
CA LEU A 18 12.09 7.69 -1.03
C LEU A 18 11.63 7.09 0.31
N LEU A 19 12.45 6.26 0.94
CA LEU A 19 12.14 5.68 2.26
C LEU A 19 11.93 6.75 3.34
N LEU A 20 12.77 7.79 3.34
CA LEU A 20 12.64 8.90 4.30
C LEU A 20 11.34 9.68 4.06
N LEU A 21 10.96 9.93 2.80
CA LEU A 21 9.69 10.58 2.47
C LEU A 21 8.50 9.73 2.91
N ILE A 22 8.55 8.41 2.70
CA ILE A 22 7.49 7.48 3.14
C ILE A 22 7.37 7.52 4.66
N PHE A 23 8.49 7.41 5.38
CA PHE A 23 8.51 7.42 6.83
C PHE A 23 8.02 8.76 7.40
N ALA A 24 8.49 9.89 6.84
CA ALA A 24 8.04 11.21 7.24
C ALA A 24 6.54 11.41 6.94
N GLY A 25 6.06 10.95 5.78
CA GLY A 25 4.66 10.96 5.42
C GLY A 25 3.81 10.16 6.39
N ALA A 26 4.21 8.93 6.72
CA ALA A 26 3.52 8.09 7.70
C ALA A 26 3.41 8.80 9.06
N VAL A 27 4.54 9.27 9.63
CA VAL A 27 4.55 9.92 10.95
C VAL A 27 3.69 11.19 10.97
N VAL A 28 3.86 12.08 9.98
CA VAL A 28 3.16 13.36 9.93
C VAL A 28 1.66 13.15 9.75
N PHE A 29 1.25 12.33 8.79
CA PHE A 29 -0.18 12.15 8.49
C PHE A 29 -0.91 11.28 9.51
N THR A 30 -0.24 10.30 10.12
CA THR A 30 -0.81 9.61 11.28
C THR A 30 -0.96 10.57 12.46
N GLY A 31 0.00 11.46 12.71
CA GLY A 31 -0.13 12.51 13.73
C GLY A 31 -1.31 13.46 13.46
N ILE A 32 -1.49 13.89 12.21
CA ILE A 32 -2.63 14.71 11.77
C ILE A 32 -3.94 13.95 11.95
N ALA A 33 -3.99 12.68 11.56
CA ALA A 33 -5.17 11.83 11.72
C ALA A 33 -5.56 11.70 13.20
N PHE A 34 -4.58 11.53 14.08
CA PHE A 34 -4.79 11.51 15.53
C PHE A 34 -5.33 12.85 16.05
N ALA A 35 -4.74 13.97 15.64
CA ALA A 35 -5.18 15.30 16.07
C ALA A 35 -6.63 15.61 15.64
N ILE A 36 -6.99 15.25 14.41
CA ILE A 36 -8.36 15.39 13.89
C ILE A 36 -9.30 14.46 14.66
N GLY A 37 -8.90 13.21 14.88
CA GLY A 37 -9.68 12.22 15.64
C GLY A 37 -10.00 12.69 17.06
N ILE A 38 -9.02 13.24 17.77
CA ILE A 38 -9.20 13.81 19.12
C ILE A 38 -10.16 15.00 19.07
N SER A 39 -10.05 15.87 18.07
CA SER A 39 -10.85 17.09 17.96
C SER A 39 -12.32 16.82 17.65
N VAL A 40 -12.62 15.78 16.86
CA VAL A 40 -13.98 15.45 16.40
C VAL A 40 -14.68 14.43 17.31
N TYR A 41 -13.95 13.41 17.78
CA TYR A 41 -14.53 12.27 18.51
C TYR A 41 -14.10 12.21 19.99
N GLY A 42 -13.16 13.07 20.41
CA GLY A 42 -12.63 13.10 21.78
C GLY A 42 -11.37 12.24 21.98
N ALA A 43 -10.59 12.58 23.01
CA ALA A 43 -9.34 11.88 23.32
C ALA A 43 -9.57 10.42 23.79
N GLU A 44 -10.67 10.17 24.50
CA GLU A 44 -10.98 8.85 25.05
C GLU A 44 -11.27 7.82 23.96
N THR A 45 -12.07 8.20 22.94
CA THR A 45 -12.41 7.31 21.82
C THR A 45 -11.18 7.00 20.95
N MET A 46 -10.28 7.96 20.78
CA MET A 46 -9.00 7.75 20.11
C MET A 46 -8.06 6.83 20.90
N PHE A 47 -8.01 6.98 22.23
CA PHE A 47 -7.22 6.09 23.07
C PHE A 47 -7.77 4.64 23.02
N GLN A 48 -9.08 4.49 23.02
CA GLN A 48 -9.74 3.19 22.84
C GLN A 48 -9.41 2.57 21.47
N LEU A 49 -9.37 3.35 20.39
CA LEU A 49 -8.90 2.87 19.09
C LEU A 49 -7.46 2.37 19.18
N SER A 50 -6.55 3.13 19.78
CA SER A 50 -5.15 2.72 19.92
C SER A 50 -4.97 1.46 20.78
N ALA A 51 -5.89 1.23 21.73
CA ALA A 51 -5.95 0.01 22.54
C ALA A 51 -6.57 -1.19 21.79
N GLY A 52 -6.92 -1.05 20.51
CA GLY A 52 -7.48 -2.09 19.65
C GLY A 52 -9.00 -2.23 19.74
N ASN A 53 -9.70 -1.30 20.39
CA ASN A 53 -11.15 -1.30 20.47
C ASN A 53 -11.76 -0.64 19.23
N MET A 54 -12.50 -1.41 18.44
CA MET A 54 -13.01 -0.99 17.12
C MET A 54 -14.46 -0.49 17.17
N SER A 55 -14.85 0.18 18.26
CA SER A 55 -16.24 0.61 18.49
C SER A 55 -16.74 1.62 17.46
N ASN A 56 -15.86 2.51 16.96
CA ASN A 56 -16.22 3.58 16.03
C ASN A 56 -15.62 3.33 14.65
N LEU A 57 -16.41 2.71 13.76
CA LEU A 57 -16.00 2.43 12.38
C LEU A 57 -15.65 3.71 11.60
N ASP A 58 -16.36 4.81 11.81
CA ASP A 58 -16.09 6.05 11.08
C ASP A 58 -14.75 6.70 11.46
N LEU A 59 -14.36 6.58 12.73
CA LEU A 59 -13.06 7.03 13.21
C LEU A 59 -11.92 6.16 12.66
N ILE A 60 -12.12 4.84 12.58
CA ILE A 60 -11.18 3.93 11.89
C ILE A 60 -11.02 4.33 10.43
N LYS A 61 -12.13 4.61 9.74
CA LYS A 61 -12.10 5.00 8.32
C LYS A 61 -11.32 6.29 8.11
N LEU A 62 -11.59 7.30 8.94
CA LEU A 62 -10.89 8.58 8.86
C LEU A 62 -9.38 8.41 9.06
N VAL A 63 -8.98 7.68 10.10
CA VAL A 63 -7.55 7.45 10.39
C VAL A 63 -6.87 6.67 9.26
N GLN A 64 -7.54 5.65 8.72
CA GLN A 64 -7.01 4.85 7.62
C GLN A 64 -6.83 5.67 6.34
N ILE A 65 -7.82 6.48 5.96
CA ILE A 65 -7.79 7.29 4.75
C ILE A 65 -6.63 8.29 4.82
N ILE A 66 -6.56 9.06 5.90
CA ILE A 66 -5.55 10.12 6.05
C ILE A 66 -4.15 9.50 6.11
N SER A 67 -3.96 8.44 6.89
CA SER A 67 -2.65 7.78 7.01
C SER A 67 -2.22 7.12 5.70
N SER A 68 -3.12 6.45 4.98
CA SER A 68 -2.78 5.79 3.70
C SER A 68 -2.40 6.79 2.61
N ILE A 69 -3.16 7.88 2.46
CA ILE A 69 -2.83 8.95 1.51
C ILE A 69 -1.48 9.58 1.86
N GLY A 70 -1.27 9.86 3.15
CA GLY A 70 -0.06 10.48 3.67
C GLY A 70 1.20 9.62 3.58
N MET A 71 1.06 8.30 3.69
CA MET A 71 2.16 7.36 3.60
C MET A 71 2.50 6.99 2.15
N PHE A 72 1.51 6.83 1.29
CA PHE A 72 1.73 6.31 -0.06
C PHE A 72 1.63 7.37 -1.16
N VAL A 73 0.57 8.17 -1.17
CA VAL A 73 0.30 9.09 -2.30
C VAL A 73 1.18 10.33 -2.23
N ILE A 74 1.23 11.01 -1.08
CA ILE A 74 1.96 12.27 -0.93
C ILE A 74 3.48 12.08 -1.12
N PRO A 75 4.13 11.09 -0.49
CA PRO A 75 5.56 10.84 -0.66
C PRO A 75 5.93 10.52 -2.11
N ALA A 76 5.09 9.73 -2.82
CA ALA A 76 5.31 9.40 -4.22
C ALA A 76 5.27 10.64 -5.13
N LEU A 77 4.29 11.53 -4.91
CA LEU A 77 4.16 12.77 -5.68
C LEU A 77 5.32 13.74 -5.41
N ILE A 78 5.72 13.90 -4.15
CA ILE A 78 6.87 14.73 -3.76
C ILE A 78 8.14 14.17 -4.41
N TYR A 79 8.35 12.85 -4.32
CA TYR A 79 9.50 12.19 -4.91
C TYR A 79 9.54 12.36 -6.44
N ALA A 80 8.42 12.12 -7.14
CA ALA A 80 8.33 12.30 -8.58
C ALA A 80 8.64 13.75 -9.00
N LYS A 81 8.10 14.73 -8.27
CA LYS A 81 8.36 16.17 -8.52
C LYS A 81 9.81 16.56 -8.27
N LEU A 82 10.48 15.97 -7.28
CA LEU A 82 11.91 16.19 -7.03
C LEU A 82 12.79 15.57 -8.11
N GLN A 83 12.33 14.48 -8.74
CA GLN A 83 13.14 13.73 -9.69
C GLN A 83 13.01 14.24 -11.13
N ASN A 84 11.86 14.76 -11.53
CA ASN A 84 11.63 15.27 -12.88
C ASN A 84 10.56 16.37 -12.93
N LYS A 85 10.66 17.30 -13.88
CA LYS A 85 9.60 18.32 -14.11
C LYS A 85 8.31 17.68 -14.62
N ASP A 86 8.42 16.63 -15.44
CA ASP A 86 7.29 15.83 -15.92
C ASP A 86 6.98 14.67 -14.97
N TRP A 87 6.45 15.01 -13.79
CA TRP A 87 6.09 14.06 -12.74
C TRP A 87 5.07 13.00 -13.22
N LEU A 88 4.14 13.37 -14.11
CA LEU A 88 3.15 12.45 -14.71
C LEU A 88 3.79 11.39 -15.61
N GLY A 89 4.78 11.80 -16.42
CA GLY A 89 5.53 10.88 -17.28
C GLY A 89 6.45 9.96 -16.48
N TYR A 90 7.01 10.46 -15.37
CA TYR A 90 7.82 9.67 -14.44
C TYR A 90 6.98 8.59 -13.74
N LEU A 91 5.74 8.91 -13.34
CA LEU A 91 4.79 7.95 -12.74
C LEU A 91 4.16 7.01 -13.77
N LYS A 92 4.55 7.09 -15.05
CA LYS A 92 4.03 6.28 -16.16
C LYS A 92 2.50 6.33 -16.31
N ILE A 93 1.90 7.49 -16.01
CA ILE A 93 0.48 7.75 -16.25
C ILE A 93 0.32 8.04 -17.75
N ILE A 94 0.39 6.99 -18.57
CA ILE A 94 0.35 7.05 -20.03
C ILE A 94 -0.94 6.35 -20.48
N PRO A 95 -1.66 6.85 -21.51
CA PRO A 95 -2.81 6.15 -22.06
C PRO A 95 -2.42 4.74 -22.51
N VAL A 96 -3.05 3.74 -21.90
CA VAL A 96 -2.83 2.33 -22.21
C VAL A 96 -3.79 1.93 -23.34
N PRO A 97 -3.32 1.29 -24.42
CA PRO A 97 -4.20 0.83 -25.49
C PRO A 97 -5.22 -0.20 -24.98
N ALA A 98 -6.44 -0.14 -25.51
CA ALA A 98 -7.58 -0.93 -25.02
C ALA A 98 -7.33 -2.45 -24.98
N TYR A 99 -6.51 -2.99 -25.90
CA TYR A 99 -6.16 -4.41 -25.90
C TYR A 99 -5.29 -4.82 -24.69
N LEU A 100 -4.38 -3.95 -24.22
CA LEU A 100 -3.60 -4.22 -23.01
C LEU A 100 -4.46 -4.12 -21.76
N ALA A 101 -5.45 -3.22 -21.73
CA ALA A 101 -6.42 -3.15 -20.66
C ALA A 101 -7.27 -4.43 -20.60
N LEU A 102 -7.79 -4.90 -21.75
CA LEU A 102 -8.50 -6.17 -21.84
C LEU A 102 -7.64 -7.35 -21.38
N LEU A 103 -6.39 -7.43 -21.86
CA LEU A 103 -5.45 -8.48 -21.47
C LEU A 103 -5.20 -8.47 -19.96
N THR A 104 -5.07 -7.29 -19.35
CA THR A 104 -4.90 -7.15 -17.90
C THR A 104 -6.10 -7.73 -17.15
N VAL A 105 -7.32 -7.41 -17.60
CA VAL A 105 -8.55 -7.96 -17.00
C VAL A 105 -8.57 -9.50 -17.12
N VAL A 106 -8.26 -10.04 -18.30
CA VAL A 106 -8.22 -11.49 -18.53
C VAL A 106 -7.19 -12.17 -17.61
N ILE A 107 -6.00 -11.59 -17.47
CA ILE A 107 -4.95 -12.10 -16.58
C ILE A 107 -5.42 -12.04 -15.13
N MET A 108 -6.06 -10.96 -14.68
CA MET A 108 -6.59 -10.84 -13.31
C MET A 108 -7.60 -11.95 -12.99
N PHE A 109 -8.55 -12.21 -13.89
CA PHE A 109 -9.51 -13.30 -13.72
C PHE A 109 -8.84 -14.68 -13.76
N SER A 110 -7.86 -14.86 -14.65
CA SER A 110 -7.13 -16.13 -14.78
C SER A 110 -6.19 -16.40 -13.61
N ALA A 111 -5.69 -15.34 -12.94
CA ALA A 111 -4.84 -15.45 -11.76
C ALA A 111 -5.63 -15.70 -10.47
N SER A 112 -6.92 -15.38 -10.44
CA SER A 112 -7.78 -15.55 -9.25
C SER A 112 -7.77 -16.98 -8.68
N PRO A 113 -7.90 -18.06 -9.48
CA PRO A 113 -7.78 -19.43 -8.97
C PRO A 113 -6.40 -19.75 -8.39
N ALA A 114 -5.32 -19.20 -8.96
CA ALA A 114 -3.96 -19.41 -8.46
C ALA A 114 -3.74 -18.70 -7.11
N LEU A 115 -4.33 -17.51 -6.95
CA LEU A 115 -4.33 -16.80 -5.66
C LEU A 115 -5.09 -17.59 -4.59
N GLU A 116 -6.27 -18.10 -4.93
CA GLU A 116 -7.07 -18.94 -4.01
C GLU A 116 -6.32 -20.21 -3.60
N TYR A 117 -5.67 -20.89 -4.55
CA TYR A 117 -4.84 -22.06 -4.24
C TYR A 117 -3.69 -21.72 -3.29
N THR A 118 -3.01 -20.59 -3.51
CA THR A 118 -1.93 -20.12 -2.63
C THR A 118 -2.46 -19.78 -1.24
N MET A 119 -3.67 -19.20 -1.14
CA MET A 119 -4.32 -18.93 0.14
C MET A 119 -4.65 -20.21 0.92
N GLN A 120 -5.16 -21.24 0.23
CA GLN A 120 -5.45 -22.53 0.85
C GLN A 120 -4.18 -23.23 1.33
N LEU A 121 -3.10 -23.14 0.54
CA LEU A 121 -1.78 -23.62 0.99
C LEU A 121 -1.33 -22.87 2.24
N ASN A 122 -1.47 -21.55 2.28
CA ASN A 122 -1.12 -20.75 3.45
C ASN A 122 -1.89 -21.18 4.71
N LYS A 123 -3.21 -21.38 4.59
CA LYS A 123 -4.08 -21.89 5.66
C LYS A 123 -3.73 -23.31 6.12
N GLY A 124 -3.22 -24.13 5.20
CA GLY A 124 -2.85 -25.53 5.47
C GLY A 124 -1.42 -25.72 5.98
N MET A 125 -0.59 -24.67 6.01
CA MET A 125 0.80 -24.78 6.43
C MET A 125 0.89 -25.07 7.94
N LYS A 126 1.50 -26.22 8.26
CA LYS A 126 1.93 -26.56 9.62
C LYS A 126 3.45 -26.44 9.68
N LEU A 127 3.93 -25.51 10.49
CA LEU A 127 5.37 -25.27 10.62
C LEU A 127 6.00 -26.25 11.62
N PRO A 128 7.28 -26.62 11.44
CA PRO A 128 8.00 -27.49 12.37
C PRO A 128 8.15 -26.83 13.76
N PHE A 129 8.39 -27.64 14.80
CA PHE A 129 8.37 -27.23 16.22
C PHE A 129 9.23 -25.99 16.55
N PHE A 130 10.37 -25.80 15.87
CA PHE A 130 11.24 -24.63 16.06
C PHE A 130 10.62 -23.29 15.59
N LEU A 131 9.59 -23.34 14.73
CA LEU A 131 8.89 -22.18 14.17
C LEU A 131 7.48 -21.99 14.74
N LYS A 132 7.15 -22.67 15.85
CA LYS A 132 5.81 -22.62 16.46
C LYS A 132 5.39 -21.19 16.86
N GLU A 133 6.32 -20.34 17.27
CA GLU A 133 6.03 -18.93 17.57
C GLU A 133 5.67 -18.13 16.31
N VAL A 134 6.34 -18.41 15.20
CA VAL A 134 6.03 -17.80 13.89
C VAL A 134 4.67 -18.28 13.40
N GLU A 135 4.36 -19.57 13.55
CA GLU A 135 3.05 -20.14 13.23
C GLU A 135 1.92 -19.47 14.04
N ALA A 136 2.13 -19.28 15.34
CA ALA A 136 1.17 -18.61 16.21
C ALA A 136 0.97 -17.13 15.81
N TRP A 137 2.04 -16.42 15.46
CA TRP A 137 1.96 -15.05 14.95
C TRP A 137 1.20 -14.98 13.62
N MET A 138 1.48 -15.90 12.68
CA MET A 138 0.78 -15.97 11.39
C MET A 138 -0.72 -16.22 11.57
N LEU A 139 -1.10 -17.20 12.38
CA LEU A 139 -2.51 -17.49 12.69
C LEU A 139 -3.23 -16.30 13.34
N GLN A 140 -2.57 -15.59 14.26
CA GLN A 140 -3.14 -14.40 14.88
C GLN A 140 -3.35 -13.27 13.87
N GLN A 141 -2.41 -13.05 12.96
CA GLN A 141 -2.57 -12.03 11.93
C GLN A 141 -3.67 -12.40 10.94
N GLU A 142 -3.79 -13.67 10.56
CA GLU A 142 -4.88 -14.15 9.72
C GLU A 142 -6.25 -13.89 10.35
N LEU A 143 -6.43 -14.32 11.61
CA LEU A 143 -7.70 -14.11 12.33
C LEU A 143 -8.04 -12.61 12.48
N LYS A 144 -7.04 -11.76 12.75
CA LYS A 144 -7.25 -10.31 12.82
C LYS A 144 -7.67 -9.74 11.47
N MET A 145 -6.97 -10.08 10.39
CA MET A 145 -7.31 -9.61 9.04
C MET A 145 -8.69 -10.07 8.61
N GLU A 146 -9.08 -11.32 8.93
CA GLU A 146 -10.41 -11.84 8.63
C GLU A 146 -11.49 -11.09 9.41
N LEU A 147 -11.30 -10.87 10.71
CA LEU A 147 -12.25 -10.13 11.55
C LEU A 147 -12.38 -8.67 11.12
N MET A 148 -11.27 -8.00 10.79
CA MET A 148 -11.28 -6.64 10.24
C MET A 148 -12.07 -6.61 8.94
N THR A 149 -11.74 -7.49 8.00
CA THR A 149 -12.38 -7.56 6.69
C THR A 149 -13.87 -7.82 6.81
N LYS A 150 -14.29 -8.78 7.65
CA LYS A 150 -15.71 -9.06 7.92
C LYS A 150 -16.44 -7.85 8.48
N ARG A 151 -15.87 -7.14 9.46
CA ARG A 151 -16.47 -5.92 10.04
C ARG A 151 -16.53 -4.77 9.05
N LEU A 152 -15.54 -4.68 8.17
CA LEU A 152 -15.48 -3.64 7.14
C LEU A 152 -16.36 -3.93 5.93
N ILE A 153 -16.78 -5.19 5.70
CA ILE A 153 -17.67 -5.58 4.59
C ILE A 153 -19.13 -5.71 5.06
N MET A 154 -19.38 -6.04 6.32
CA MET A 154 -20.74 -6.08 6.88
C MET A 154 -21.29 -4.66 7.00
N MET A 155 -22.14 -4.27 6.05
CA MET A 155 -22.74 -2.94 6.03
C MET A 155 -24.16 -2.96 5.50
N ASN A 156 -24.98 -2.09 6.06
CA ASN A 156 -26.42 -2.04 5.80
C ASN A 156 -26.80 -1.01 4.71
N SER A 157 -25.83 -0.31 4.09
CA SER A 157 -26.11 0.79 3.16
C SER A 157 -25.11 0.92 2.00
N ILE A 158 -25.62 1.31 0.82
CA ILE A 158 -24.84 1.51 -0.43
C ILE A 158 -23.78 2.62 -0.30
N PRO A 159 -24.04 3.77 0.35
CA PRO A 159 -23.01 4.81 0.53
C PRO A 159 -21.83 4.35 1.39
N ALA A 160 -22.08 3.51 2.40
CA ALA A 160 -21.01 2.94 3.21
C ALA A 160 -20.11 2.01 2.38
N LEU A 161 -20.66 1.34 1.37
CA LEU A 161 -19.92 0.47 0.45
C LEU A 161 -18.96 1.28 -0.42
N LEU A 162 -19.41 2.41 -0.97
CA LEU A 162 -18.56 3.28 -1.78
C LEU A 162 -17.38 3.83 -0.97
N VAL A 163 -17.63 4.29 0.26
CA VAL A 163 -16.56 4.80 1.14
C VAL A 163 -15.55 3.70 1.45
N ASN A 164 -16.01 2.49 1.80
CA ASN A 164 -15.12 1.39 2.14
C ASN A 164 -14.34 0.89 0.91
N LEU A 165 -14.95 0.86 -0.28
CA LEU A 165 -14.27 0.51 -1.52
C LEU A 165 -13.15 1.52 -1.85
N ILE A 166 -13.45 2.82 -1.74
CA ILE A 166 -12.44 3.86 -1.96
C ILE A 166 -11.29 3.71 -0.96
N MET A 167 -11.64 3.53 0.32
CA MET A 167 -10.67 3.45 1.40
C MET A 167 -9.78 2.21 1.35
N LEU A 168 -10.35 1.04 1.08
CA LEU A 168 -9.63 -0.25 1.21
C LEU A 168 -9.05 -0.74 -0.11
N ALA A 169 -9.69 -0.43 -1.24
CA ALA A 169 -9.24 -0.90 -2.54
C ALA A 169 -8.55 0.22 -3.31
N ILE A 170 -9.21 1.36 -3.53
CA ILE A 170 -8.74 2.36 -4.49
C ILE A 170 -7.54 3.14 -3.98
N ILE A 171 -7.63 3.71 -2.77
CA ILE A 171 -6.55 4.52 -2.20
C ILE A 171 -5.27 3.69 -2.03
N PRO A 172 -5.30 2.49 -1.42
CA PRO A 172 -4.11 1.66 -1.28
C PRO A 172 -3.55 1.24 -2.64
N ALA A 173 -4.39 0.70 -3.55
CA ALA A 173 -3.92 0.26 -4.86
C ALA A 173 -3.27 1.40 -5.65
N PHE A 174 -3.85 2.61 -5.59
CA PHE A 174 -3.25 3.77 -6.26
C PHE A 174 -1.94 4.18 -5.60
N GLY A 175 -1.91 4.33 -4.27
CA GLY A 175 -0.70 4.71 -3.54
C GLY A 175 0.45 3.72 -3.73
N GLU A 176 0.13 2.43 -3.68
CA GLU A 176 1.07 1.34 -3.92
C GLU A 176 1.62 1.37 -5.35
N GLU A 177 0.77 1.51 -6.36
CA GLU A 177 1.23 1.61 -7.75
C GLU A 177 2.22 2.79 -7.95
N LEU A 178 1.95 3.96 -7.34
CA LEU A 178 2.84 5.12 -7.42
C LEU A 178 4.20 4.87 -6.74
N ILE A 179 4.21 4.26 -5.54
CA ILE A 179 5.45 4.02 -4.79
C ILE A 179 6.24 2.84 -5.35
N PHE A 180 5.59 1.72 -5.57
CA PHE A 180 6.27 0.49 -5.97
C PHE A 180 6.66 0.55 -7.45
N ARG A 181 5.73 0.86 -8.36
CA ARG A 181 6.07 0.92 -9.80
C ARG A 181 6.71 2.23 -10.21
N GLY A 182 6.26 3.34 -9.65
CA GLY A 182 6.81 4.68 -9.94
C GLY A 182 8.12 4.95 -9.21
N GLY A 183 8.29 4.45 -7.98
CA GLY A 183 9.49 4.64 -7.16
C GLY A 183 10.44 3.44 -7.22
N PHE A 184 10.16 2.42 -6.41
CA PHE A 184 11.07 1.29 -6.15
C PHE A 184 11.53 0.57 -7.41
N GLN A 185 10.60 0.14 -8.26
CA GLN A 185 10.91 -0.63 -9.45
C GLN A 185 11.80 0.15 -10.42
N GLN A 186 11.63 1.48 -10.53
CA GLN A 186 12.49 2.31 -11.37
C GLN A 186 13.89 2.49 -10.77
N ILE A 187 13.99 2.60 -9.45
CA ILE A 187 15.27 2.70 -8.74
C ILE A 187 16.03 1.38 -8.88
N PHE A 188 15.38 0.23 -8.65
CA PHE A 188 16.00 -1.08 -8.78
C PHE A 188 16.36 -1.42 -10.23
N ALA A 189 15.53 -1.05 -11.21
CA ALA A 189 15.87 -1.23 -12.61
C ALA A 189 17.14 -0.45 -13.00
N ARG A 190 17.31 0.76 -12.45
CA ARG A 190 18.53 1.56 -12.63
C ARG A 190 19.73 0.99 -11.87
N TRP A 191 19.50 0.47 -10.66
CA TRP A 191 20.58 -0.07 -9.82
C TRP A 191 21.13 -1.39 -10.38
N PHE A 192 20.27 -2.35 -10.69
CA PHE A 192 20.68 -3.67 -11.16
C PHE A 192 20.85 -3.77 -12.68
N GLY A 193 20.40 -2.78 -13.44
CA GLY A 193 20.40 -2.81 -14.92
C GLY A 193 19.51 -3.90 -15.53
N ASN A 194 18.74 -4.63 -14.71
CA ASN A 194 17.89 -5.73 -15.14
C ASN A 194 16.46 -5.53 -14.59
N TYR A 195 15.50 -5.44 -15.49
CA TYR A 195 14.09 -5.21 -15.15
C TYR A 195 13.45 -6.41 -14.44
N HIS A 196 13.87 -7.64 -14.73
CA HIS A 196 13.32 -8.83 -14.07
C HIS A 196 13.68 -8.85 -12.59
N VAL A 197 14.94 -8.55 -12.25
CA VAL A 197 15.39 -8.47 -10.85
C VAL A 197 14.65 -7.35 -10.11
N ALA A 198 14.45 -6.21 -10.78
CA ALA A 198 13.68 -5.11 -10.21
C ALA A 198 12.23 -5.48 -9.88
N ILE A 199 11.56 -6.25 -10.76
CA ILE A 199 10.19 -6.74 -10.51
C ILE A 199 10.17 -7.66 -9.29
N TRP A 200 11.00 -8.70 -9.27
CA TRP A 200 11.01 -9.68 -8.18
C TRP A 200 11.32 -9.04 -6.83
N LEU A 201 12.31 -8.14 -6.78
CA LEU A 201 12.68 -7.48 -5.54
C LEU A 201 11.60 -6.51 -5.05
N THR A 202 10.96 -5.78 -5.98
CA THR A 202 9.81 -4.93 -5.64
C THR A 202 8.63 -5.77 -5.14
N ALA A 203 8.37 -6.93 -5.75
CA ALA A 203 7.29 -7.83 -5.33
C ALA A 203 7.51 -8.42 -3.93
N ILE A 204 8.75 -8.77 -3.58
CA ILE A 204 9.09 -9.25 -2.24
C ILE A 204 8.86 -8.15 -1.19
N ILE A 205 9.31 -6.93 -1.46
CA ILE A 205 9.10 -5.78 -0.55
C ILE A 205 7.62 -5.44 -0.44
N PHE A 206 6.86 -5.52 -1.54
CA PHE A 206 5.42 -5.28 -1.55
C PHE A 206 4.64 -6.29 -0.70
N SER A 207 5.09 -7.54 -0.66
CA SER A 207 4.44 -8.62 0.10
C SER A 207 4.76 -8.60 1.60
N SER A 208 5.65 -7.72 2.06
CA SER A 208 6.13 -7.65 3.45
C SER A 208 5.28 -6.68 4.28
#